data_AF-J3DNF8-F1
#
_entry.id   AF-J3DNF8-F1
#
_cell.length_a   1.000
_cell.length_b   1.000
_cell.length_c   1.000
_cell.angle_alpha   90.00
_cell.angle_beta   90.00
_cell.angle_gamma   90.00
#
_symmetry.space_group_name_H-M   'P 1'
#
loop_
_entity.id
_entity.type
_entity.pdbx_description
1 polymer ?
#
loop_
_entity_poly.entity_id
_entity_poly.type
_entity_poly.pdbx_seq_one_letter_code
_entity_poly.pdbx_strand_id
1 'polypeptide(L)'
;MNVATSAEQSLYWLRWWAYGWSNAHPSWHLQARIGLDPELAATVGKIRYSWLSHRLDVIALPAQEPRPALLRLLQLAPEGRQRALDLAIAICSGGASGPDLDEAGHTWCRRMAKALQPGYWMPEGWRQYPPEEAGLLLLKAWVAEPTWRKLRLGFPRPAIEAVERITLPAMPSPRLDAVWEAVSWHVFNVME
;
A
#
# COMPACT_ATOMS: atom_id res chain seq x y z
N MET A 1 6.54 -15.01 -16.37
CA MET A 1 7.20 -16.13 -15.68
C MET A 1 6.99 -15.90 -14.19
N ASN A 2 6.00 -16.56 -13.58
CA ASN A 2 5.73 -16.39 -12.15
C ASN A 2 6.90 -17.02 -11.38
N VAL A 3 7.70 -16.19 -10.71
CA VAL A 3 8.64 -16.69 -9.70
C VAL A 3 7.77 -17.20 -8.57
N ALA A 4 7.81 -18.51 -8.31
CA ALA A 4 7.08 -19.11 -7.22
C ALA A 4 7.49 -18.43 -5.90
N THR A 5 6.52 -17.89 -5.19
CA THR A 5 6.70 -17.28 -3.87
C THR A 5 7.32 -18.32 -2.92
N SER A 6 8.37 -17.97 -2.19
CA SER A 6 9.01 -18.92 -1.26
C SER A 6 8.05 -19.34 -0.15
N ALA A 7 8.31 -20.48 0.51
CA ALA A 7 7.49 -20.93 1.64
C ALA A 7 7.44 -19.88 2.78
N GLU A 8 8.55 -19.18 3.00
CA GLU A 8 8.68 -18.11 3.99
C GLU A 8 7.86 -16.88 3.61
N GLN A 9 7.94 -16.45 2.34
CA GLN A 9 7.12 -15.35 1.81
C GLN A 9 5.62 -15.67 1.85
N SER A 10 5.26 -16.92 1.56
CA SER A 10 3.88 -17.40 1.64
C SER A 10 3.37 -17.39 3.08
N LEU A 11 4.19 -17.82 4.05
CA LEU A 11 3.85 -17.76 5.46
C LEU A 11 3.73 -16.33 5.97
N TYR A 12 4.66 -15.45 5.58
CA TYR A 12 4.60 -14.02 5.90
C TYR A 12 3.29 -13.42 5.37
N TRP A 13 2.96 -13.68 4.10
CA TRP A 13 1.72 -13.23 3.49
C TRP A 13 0.49 -13.70 4.25
N LEU A 14 0.39 -15.00 4.58
CA LEU A 14 -0.75 -15.54 5.32
C LEU A 14 -0.86 -14.94 6.72
N ARG A 15 0.26 -14.71 7.41
CA ARG A 15 0.29 -14.04 8.72
C ARG A 15 -0.18 -12.60 8.61
N TRP A 16 0.32 -11.85 7.64
CA TRP A 16 -0.16 -10.50 7.37
C TRP A 16 -1.65 -10.48 6.99
N TRP A 17 -2.09 -11.43 6.17
CA TRP A 17 -3.49 -11.54 5.77
C TRP A 17 -4.39 -11.78 6.99
N ALA A 18 -4.03 -12.72 7.87
CA ALA A 18 -4.85 -13.05 9.03
C ALA A 18 -4.77 -11.99 10.15
N TYR A 19 -3.59 -11.41 10.38
CA TYR A 19 -3.31 -10.62 11.59
C TYR A 19 -2.79 -9.20 11.32
N GLY A 20 -2.66 -8.76 10.06
CA GLY A 20 -2.06 -7.47 9.71
C GLY A 20 -2.75 -6.25 10.35
N TRP A 21 -4.02 -6.39 10.73
CA TRP A 21 -4.78 -5.39 11.49
C TRP A 21 -4.17 -5.09 12.88
N SER A 22 -3.37 -6.00 13.47
CA SER A 22 -2.73 -5.76 14.76
C SER A 22 -1.69 -4.64 14.70
N ASN A 23 -1.17 -4.36 13.50
CA ASN A 23 -0.22 -3.29 13.23
C ASN A 23 -0.90 -2.04 12.63
N ALA A 24 -2.21 -1.89 12.87
CA ALA A 24 -2.94 -0.73 12.38
C ALA A 24 -2.38 0.57 12.99
N HIS A 25 -2.41 1.65 12.22
CA HIS A 25 -1.99 2.96 12.66
C HIS A 25 -2.81 3.42 13.88
N PRO A 26 -2.20 4.08 14.89
CA PRO A 26 -2.89 4.44 16.14
C PRO A 26 -4.20 5.23 15.96
N SER A 27 -4.30 6.05 14.92
CA SER A 27 -5.51 6.83 14.58
C SER A 27 -6.76 5.98 14.31
N TRP A 28 -6.62 4.67 14.06
CA TRP A 28 -7.76 3.79 13.89
C TRP A 28 -8.47 3.48 15.20
N HIS A 29 -7.79 3.68 16.35
CA HIS A 29 -8.29 3.41 17.69
C HIS A 29 -8.91 2.01 17.79
N LEU A 30 -8.26 1.00 17.19
CA LEU A 30 -8.82 -0.35 17.07
C LEU A 30 -9.13 -0.97 18.43
N GLN A 31 -8.31 -0.72 19.46
CA GLN A 31 -8.59 -1.20 20.81
C GLN A 31 -9.94 -0.69 21.33
N ALA A 32 -10.22 0.61 21.18
CA ALA A 32 -11.51 1.19 21.56
C ALA A 32 -12.67 0.66 20.69
N ARG A 33 -12.43 0.38 19.41
CA ARG A 33 -13.46 -0.12 18.48
C ARG A 33 -13.78 -1.62 18.65
N ILE A 34 -12.76 -2.42 18.90
CA ILE A 34 -12.88 -3.86 19.12
C ILE A 34 -13.38 -4.11 20.56
N GLY A 35 -13.05 -3.22 21.50
CA GLY A 35 -13.40 -3.36 22.91
C GLY A 35 -12.63 -4.49 23.59
N LEU A 36 -11.47 -4.87 23.03
CA LEU A 36 -10.59 -5.91 23.54
C LEU A 36 -9.18 -5.36 23.66
N ASP A 37 -8.49 -5.78 24.72
CA ASP A 37 -7.05 -5.62 24.88
C ASP A 37 -6.28 -6.25 23.68
N PRO A 38 -5.12 -5.73 23.23
CA PRO A 38 -4.40 -6.25 22.07
C PRO A 38 -4.06 -7.75 22.14
N GLU A 39 -3.70 -8.27 23.32
CA GLU A 39 -3.37 -9.70 23.47
C GLU A 39 -4.62 -10.58 23.32
N LEU A 40 -5.73 -10.11 23.89
CA LEU A 40 -7.02 -10.77 23.78
C LEU A 40 -7.58 -10.65 22.34
N ALA A 41 -7.42 -9.51 21.68
CA ALA A 41 -7.79 -9.32 20.28
C ALA A 41 -6.98 -10.24 19.37
N ALA A 42 -5.67 -10.42 19.61
CA ALA A 42 -4.84 -11.34 18.84
C ALA A 42 -5.29 -12.80 19.02
N THR A 43 -5.66 -13.17 20.25
CA THR A 43 -6.18 -14.50 20.57
C THR A 43 -7.56 -14.74 19.94
N VAL A 44 -8.46 -13.76 20.03
CA VAL A 44 -9.79 -13.82 19.38
C VAL A 44 -9.64 -13.79 17.86
N GLY A 45 -8.69 -13.07 17.29
CA GLY A 45 -8.40 -13.08 15.85
C GLY A 45 -7.97 -14.46 15.34
N LYS A 46 -7.25 -15.24 16.16
CA LYS A 46 -6.86 -16.63 15.84
C LYS A 46 -8.06 -17.59 15.83
N ILE A 47 -9.05 -17.34 16.70
CA ILE A 47 -10.17 -18.27 16.96
C ILE A 47 -11.44 -17.87 16.19
N ARG A 48 -11.70 -16.57 16.03
CA ARG A 48 -12.92 -15.97 15.46
C ARG A 48 -12.58 -14.84 14.48
N TYR A 49 -11.74 -15.16 13.50
CA TYR A 49 -11.35 -14.24 12.44
C TYR A 49 -12.54 -13.55 11.76
N SER A 50 -13.67 -14.25 11.54
CA SER A 50 -14.89 -13.70 10.93
C SER A 50 -15.55 -12.60 11.76
N TRP A 51 -15.61 -12.75 13.09
CA TRP A 51 -16.18 -11.75 14.00
C TRP A 51 -15.35 -10.47 14.01
N LEU A 52 -14.02 -10.62 14.08
CA LEU A 52 -13.10 -9.49 14.05
C LEU A 52 -13.09 -8.80 12.69
N SER A 53 -13.14 -9.58 11.61
CA SER A 53 -13.23 -9.09 10.24
C SER A 53 -14.47 -8.20 10.03
N HIS A 54 -15.64 -8.63 10.52
CA HIS A 54 -16.87 -7.82 10.47
C HIS A 54 -16.77 -6.52 11.27
N ARG A 55 -16.15 -6.55 12.48
CA ARG A 55 -15.93 -5.36 13.32
C ARG A 55 -14.99 -4.34 12.67
N LEU A 56 -14.06 -4.81 11.85
CA LEU A 56 -13.04 -3.99 11.18
C LEU A 56 -13.40 -3.64 9.73
N ASP A 57 -14.57 -4.07 9.25
CA ASP A 57 -14.98 -3.99 7.83
C ASP A 57 -13.92 -4.59 6.88
N VAL A 58 -13.21 -5.61 7.37
CA VAL A 58 -12.28 -6.42 6.59
C VAL A 58 -13.06 -7.61 6.06
N ILE A 59 -13.05 -7.84 4.76
CA ILE A 59 -13.81 -8.96 4.19
C ILE A 59 -13.09 -10.28 4.55
N ALA A 60 -13.84 -11.26 5.03
CA ALA A 60 -13.35 -12.62 5.27
C ALA A 60 -13.19 -13.40 3.94
N LEU A 61 -12.41 -12.87 3.00
CA LEU A 61 -12.05 -13.54 1.76
C LEU A 61 -10.76 -14.36 1.94
N PRO A 62 -10.60 -15.45 1.17
CA PRO A 62 -9.33 -16.18 1.13
C PRO A 62 -8.21 -15.25 0.68
N ALA A 63 -7.00 -15.51 1.19
CA ALA A 63 -5.81 -14.78 0.78
C ALA A 63 -5.60 -14.94 -0.73
N GLN A 64 -5.49 -13.81 -1.43
CA GLN A 64 -5.12 -13.82 -2.84
C GLN A 64 -3.64 -14.16 -2.99
N GLU A 65 -3.19 -14.53 -4.19
CA GLU A 65 -1.76 -14.76 -4.43
C GLU A 65 -0.98 -13.45 -4.21
N PRO A 66 0.08 -13.47 -3.38
CA PRO A 66 0.84 -12.25 -3.10
C PRO A 66 1.65 -11.84 -4.32
N ARG A 67 1.55 -10.56 -4.71
CA ARG A 67 2.48 -9.97 -5.67
C ARG A 67 3.83 -9.69 -4.99
N PRO A 68 4.98 -9.99 -5.61
CA PRO A 68 6.30 -9.74 -5.05
C PRO A 68 6.51 -8.28 -4.59
N ALA A 69 6.10 -7.30 -5.41
CA ALA A 69 6.14 -5.89 -5.00
C ALA A 69 5.35 -5.58 -3.73
N LEU A 70 4.19 -6.22 -3.54
CA LEU A 70 3.37 -6.00 -2.36
C LEU A 70 4.07 -6.57 -1.12
N LEU A 71 4.68 -7.75 -1.24
CA LEU A 71 5.45 -8.34 -0.14
C LEU A 71 6.65 -7.47 0.25
N ARG A 72 7.37 -6.89 -0.71
CA ARG A 72 8.44 -5.93 -0.42
C ARG A 72 7.89 -4.73 0.33
N LEU A 73 6.80 -4.12 -0.16
CA LEU A 73 6.17 -2.96 0.48
C LEU A 73 5.72 -3.25 1.93
N LEU A 74 5.17 -4.43 2.17
CA LEU A 74 4.72 -4.85 3.51
C LEU A 74 5.89 -5.03 4.49
N GLN A 75 7.05 -5.47 4.02
CA GLN A 75 8.25 -5.66 4.84
C GLN A 75 8.97 -4.36 5.19
N LEU A 76 8.70 -3.25 4.49
CA LEU A 76 9.27 -1.94 4.79
C LEU A 76 8.76 -1.40 6.14
N ALA A 77 9.65 -0.72 6.85
CA ALA A 77 9.30 0.15 7.98
C ALA A 77 8.38 1.31 7.53
N PRO A 78 7.64 1.97 8.43
CA PRO A 78 6.74 3.08 8.09
C PRO A 78 7.38 4.16 7.21
N GLU A 79 8.62 4.52 7.49
CA GLU A 79 9.40 5.53 6.75
C GLU A 79 9.68 5.06 5.32
N GLY A 80 10.03 3.78 5.15
CA GLY A 80 10.23 3.17 3.84
C GLY A 80 8.94 3.10 3.03
N ARG A 81 7.79 2.83 3.68
CA ARG A 81 6.48 2.87 3.00
C ARG A 81 6.14 4.28 2.55
N GLN A 82 6.40 5.29 3.37
CA GLN A 82 6.20 6.69 2.99
C GLN A 82 7.09 7.06 1.79
N ARG A 83 8.39 6.73 1.83
CA ARG A 83 9.31 6.93 0.70
C ARG A 83 8.82 6.23 -0.57
N ALA A 84 8.23 5.04 -0.46
CA ALA A 84 7.64 4.36 -1.61
C ALA A 84 6.44 5.13 -2.21
N LEU A 85 5.57 5.70 -1.36
CA LEU A 85 4.49 6.57 -1.83
C LEU A 85 5.04 7.80 -2.56
N ASP A 86 6.05 8.47 -2.00
CA ASP A 86 6.64 9.68 -2.56
C ASP A 86 7.30 9.43 -3.93
N LEU A 87 8.01 8.30 -4.06
CA LEU A 87 8.59 7.87 -5.33
C LEU A 87 7.51 7.55 -6.37
N ALA A 88 6.41 6.88 -5.98
CA ALA A 88 5.31 6.59 -6.88
C ALA A 88 4.64 7.88 -7.39
N ILE A 89 4.43 8.85 -6.49
CA ILE A 89 3.91 10.18 -6.84
C ILE A 89 4.86 10.87 -7.82
N ALA A 90 6.16 10.91 -7.53
CA ALA A 90 7.15 11.57 -8.37
C ALA A 90 7.23 10.95 -9.76
N ILE A 91 7.22 9.61 -9.86
CA ILE A 91 7.18 8.89 -11.15
C ILE A 91 5.93 9.28 -11.93
N CYS A 92 4.74 9.08 -11.36
CA CYS A 92 3.47 9.39 -12.02
C CYS A 92 3.35 10.90 -12.35
N SER A 93 4.12 11.74 -11.64
CA SER A 93 4.20 13.18 -11.87
C SER A 93 5.12 13.60 -13.02
N GLY A 94 5.68 12.64 -13.76
CA GLY A 94 6.63 12.95 -14.83
C GLY A 94 8.05 13.17 -14.33
N GLY A 95 8.36 12.77 -13.10
CA GLY A 95 9.65 13.02 -12.44
C GLY A 95 9.77 14.44 -11.87
N ALA A 96 8.66 15.16 -11.70
CA ALA A 96 8.62 16.39 -10.91
C ALA A 96 9.01 16.10 -9.46
N SER A 97 9.51 17.11 -8.74
CA SER A 97 9.93 16.96 -7.36
C SER A 97 8.78 16.43 -6.49
N GLY A 98 8.91 15.16 -6.09
CA GLY A 98 8.12 14.62 -5.00
C GLY A 98 8.52 15.33 -3.70
N PRO A 99 7.64 15.32 -2.69
CA PRO A 99 8.06 15.77 -1.37
C PRO A 99 9.25 14.92 -0.89
N ASP A 100 10.27 15.57 -0.33
CA ASP A 100 11.31 14.92 0.49
C ASP A 100 12.25 13.91 -0.20
N LEU A 101 12.49 14.05 -1.51
CA LEU A 101 13.50 13.25 -2.23
C LEU A 101 14.86 13.97 -2.33
N ASP A 102 15.95 13.21 -2.27
CA ASP A 102 17.30 13.70 -2.60
C ASP A 102 17.50 13.80 -4.14
N GLU A 103 18.61 14.40 -4.59
CA GLU A 103 18.87 14.57 -6.04
C GLU A 103 18.98 13.22 -6.78
N ALA A 104 19.47 12.19 -6.10
CA ALA A 104 19.58 10.84 -6.66
C ALA A 104 18.18 10.24 -6.91
N GLY A 105 17.28 10.37 -5.94
CA GLY A 105 15.88 9.97 -6.03
C GLY A 105 15.15 10.71 -7.14
N HIS A 106 15.32 12.03 -7.24
CA HIS A 106 14.77 12.83 -8.33
C HIS A 106 15.26 12.36 -9.70
N THR A 107 16.56 12.13 -9.85
CA THR A 107 17.14 11.62 -11.10
C THR A 107 16.59 10.25 -11.47
N TRP A 108 16.44 9.36 -10.49
CA TRP A 108 15.85 8.04 -10.69
C TRP A 108 14.37 8.15 -11.11
N CYS A 109 13.56 8.95 -10.43
CA CYS A 109 12.15 9.19 -10.77
C CYS A 109 11.98 9.76 -12.18
N ARG A 110 12.83 10.71 -12.61
CA ARG A 110 12.81 11.24 -14.00
C ARG A 110 13.06 10.15 -15.04
N ARG A 111 14.03 9.26 -14.78
CA ARG A 111 14.33 8.13 -15.68
C ARG A 111 13.16 7.16 -15.76
N MET A 112 12.57 6.82 -14.62
CA MET A 112 11.40 5.95 -14.55
C MET A 112 10.18 6.58 -15.23
N ALA A 113 9.91 7.86 -15.00
CA ALA A 113 8.83 8.58 -15.66
C ALA A 113 8.98 8.59 -17.18
N LYS A 114 10.21 8.76 -17.70
CA LYS A 114 10.49 8.68 -19.14
C LYS A 114 10.20 7.30 -19.71
N ALA A 115 10.51 6.23 -18.98
CA ALA A 115 10.27 4.85 -19.41
C ALA A 115 8.79 4.44 -19.34
N LEU A 116 8.11 4.83 -18.25
CA LEU A 116 6.73 4.44 -17.97
C LEU A 116 5.70 5.37 -18.62
N GLN A 117 6.13 6.57 -19.00
CA GLN A 117 5.36 7.61 -19.69
C GLN A 117 3.96 7.86 -19.09
N PRO A 118 3.86 8.25 -17.80
CA PRO A 118 2.59 8.44 -17.10
C PRO A 118 1.69 9.50 -17.71
N GLY A 119 2.25 10.44 -18.49
CA GLY A 119 1.49 11.44 -19.22
C GLY A 119 0.48 10.89 -20.23
N TYR A 120 0.58 9.61 -20.63
CA TYR A 120 -0.36 8.99 -21.59
C TYR A 120 -1.48 8.16 -20.94
N TRP A 121 -1.40 7.87 -19.64
CA TRP A 121 -2.33 6.94 -19.00
C TRP A 121 -2.80 7.36 -17.61
N MET A 122 -2.16 8.35 -16.99
CA MET A 122 -2.66 8.93 -15.75
C MET A 122 -3.91 9.78 -16.02
N PRO A 123 -4.99 9.62 -15.22
CA PRO A 123 -6.17 10.46 -15.33
C PRO A 123 -5.85 11.94 -15.12
N GLU A 124 -6.51 12.83 -15.85
CA GLU A 124 -6.44 14.26 -15.57
C GLU A 124 -6.93 14.56 -14.14
N GLY A 125 -6.35 15.58 -13.50
CA GLY A 125 -6.74 16.00 -12.14
C GLY A 125 -6.22 15.12 -11.00
N TRP A 126 -5.55 13.99 -11.26
CA TRP A 126 -5.04 13.12 -10.16
C TRP A 126 -4.03 13.84 -9.24
N ARG A 127 -3.33 14.88 -9.72
CA ARG A 127 -2.36 15.69 -8.96
C ARG A 127 -2.98 16.81 -8.14
N GLN A 128 -4.30 17.01 -8.20
CA GLN A 128 -4.94 18.09 -7.45
C GLN A 128 -5.00 17.81 -5.94
N TYR A 129 -4.77 16.56 -5.54
CA TYR A 129 -4.82 16.13 -4.15
C TYR A 129 -3.47 16.33 -3.45
N PRO A 130 -3.47 16.58 -2.13
CA PRO A 130 -2.25 16.63 -1.33
C PRO A 130 -1.38 15.37 -1.52
N PRO A 131 -0.04 15.46 -1.41
CA PRO A 131 0.85 14.33 -1.64
C PRO A 131 0.51 13.08 -0.83
N GLU A 132 0.15 13.24 0.45
CA GLU A 132 -0.25 12.14 1.33
C GLU A 132 -1.45 11.35 0.76
N GLU A 133 -2.45 12.05 0.21
CA GLU A 133 -3.62 11.45 -0.43
C GLU A 133 -3.30 10.88 -1.81
N ALA A 134 -2.48 11.58 -2.61
CA ALA A 134 -2.10 11.17 -3.95
C ALA A 134 -1.36 9.82 -3.96
N GLY A 135 -0.43 9.60 -3.02
CA GLY A 135 0.27 8.33 -2.86
C GLY A 135 -0.68 7.19 -2.50
N LEU A 136 -1.59 7.44 -1.56
CA LEU A 136 -2.62 6.49 -1.14
C LEU A 136 -3.62 6.17 -2.26
N LEU A 137 -3.96 7.13 -3.12
CA LEU A 137 -4.77 6.92 -4.31
C LEU A 137 -4.10 5.96 -5.30
N LEU A 138 -2.81 6.15 -5.57
CA LEU A 138 -2.03 5.26 -6.43
C LEU A 138 -1.96 3.84 -5.83
N LEU A 139 -1.81 3.75 -4.50
CA LEU A 139 -1.75 2.47 -3.79
C LEU A 139 -3.09 1.74 -3.86
N LYS A 140 -4.19 2.45 -3.58
CA LYS A 140 -5.57 1.93 -3.68
C LYS A 140 -5.89 1.46 -5.10
N ALA A 141 -5.50 2.23 -6.12
CA ALA A 141 -5.74 1.86 -7.52
C ALA A 141 -4.95 0.61 -7.97
N TRP A 142 -3.83 0.32 -7.31
CA TRP A 142 -2.97 -0.80 -7.67
C TRP A 142 -3.40 -2.13 -7.05
N VAL A 143 -3.96 -2.13 -5.84
CA VAL A 143 -4.34 -3.35 -5.14
C VAL A 143 -5.82 -3.68 -5.34
N ALA A 144 -6.16 -4.97 -5.31
CA ALA A 144 -7.56 -5.38 -5.30
C ALA A 144 -8.23 -4.95 -3.97
N GLU A 145 -9.54 -4.71 -4.02
CA GLU A 145 -10.34 -4.23 -2.88
C GLU A 145 -10.15 -5.04 -1.58
N PRO A 146 -10.09 -6.39 -1.58
CA PRO A 146 -9.86 -7.16 -0.35
C PRO A 146 -8.50 -6.86 0.29
N THR A 147 -7.48 -6.64 -0.54
CA THR A 147 -6.13 -6.27 -0.11
C THR A 147 -6.10 -4.83 0.39
N TRP A 148 -6.79 -3.91 -0.29
CA TRP A 148 -6.90 -2.51 0.12
C TRP A 148 -7.48 -2.37 1.53
N ARG A 149 -8.58 -3.07 1.82
CA ARG A 149 -9.26 -3.00 3.13
C ARG A 149 -8.39 -3.36 4.32
N LYS A 150 -7.37 -4.21 4.11
CA LYS A 150 -6.36 -4.56 5.12
C LYS A 150 -5.19 -3.58 5.10
N LEU A 151 -4.68 -3.27 3.92
CA LEU A 151 -3.51 -2.41 3.72
C LEU A 151 -3.74 -1.00 4.26
N ARG A 152 -4.94 -0.44 4.07
CA ARG A 152 -5.31 0.90 4.55
C ARG A 152 -5.16 1.07 6.06
N LEU A 153 -5.27 -0.03 6.83
CA LEU A 153 -5.15 0.02 8.29
C LEU A 153 -3.75 0.45 8.72
N GLY A 154 -2.73 0.23 7.89
CA GLY A 154 -1.35 0.65 8.18
C GLY A 154 -1.09 2.16 8.03
N PHE A 155 -2.07 2.93 7.56
CA PHE A 155 -1.92 4.37 7.28
C PHE A 155 -2.84 5.22 8.17
N PRO A 156 -2.57 6.53 8.31
CA PRO A 156 -3.43 7.45 9.06
C PRO A 156 -4.88 7.41 8.57
N ARG A 157 -5.80 7.16 9.51
CA ARG A 157 -7.23 7.03 9.25
C ARG A 157 -7.82 8.29 8.57
N PRO A 158 -7.50 9.53 8.98
CA PRO A 158 -8.03 10.72 8.30
C PRO A 158 -7.67 10.78 6.81
N ALA A 159 -6.43 10.43 6.45
CA ALA A 159 -5.97 10.38 5.07
C ALA A 159 -6.71 9.30 4.27
N ILE A 160 -6.90 8.11 4.87
CA ILE A 160 -7.70 7.03 4.25
C ILE A 160 -9.15 7.45 4.01
N GLU A 161 -9.79 8.12 4.99
CA GLU A 161 -11.17 8.61 4.84
C GLU A 161 -11.29 9.67 3.73
N ALA A 162 -10.27 10.51 3.52
CA ALA A 162 -10.22 11.44 2.39
C ALA A 162 -10.14 10.69 1.05
N VAL A 163 -9.19 9.76 0.94
CA VAL A 163 -8.94 8.94 -0.26
C VAL A 163 -10.12 8.05 -0.63
N GLU A 164 -10.87 7.55 0.35
CA GLU A 164 -12.06 6.72 0.11
C GLU A 164 -13.25 7.49 -0.48
N ARG A 165 -13.30 8.81 -0.29
CA ARG A 165 -14.32 9.68 -0.89
C ARG A 165 -13.99 10.06 -2.34
N ILE A 166 -12.74 9.90 -2.75
CA ILE A 166 -12.27 10.27 -4.09
C ILE A 166 -12.60 9.16 -5.08
N THR A 167 -13.16 9.57 -6.23
CA THR A 167 -13.36 8.70 -7.39
C THR A 167 -12.49 9.21 -8.54
N LEU A 168 -11.59 8.35 -9.02
CA LEU A 168 -10.77 8.61 -10.20
C LEU A 168 -11.12 7.63 -11.32
N PRO A 169 -10.93 8.01 -12.60
CA PRO A 169 -10.94 7.06 -13.69
C PRO A 169 -9.98 5.90 -13.45
N ALA A 170 -10.34 4.72 -13.94
CA ALA A 170 -9.52 3.53 -13.77
C ALA A 170 -8.14 3.71 -14.40
N MET A 171 -7.09 3.41 -13.62
CA MET A 171 -5.71 3.38 -14.10
C MET A 171 -5.38 1.99 -14.65
N PRO A 172 -4.60 1.87 -15.75
CA PRO A 172 -4.27 0.56 -16.30
C PRO A 172 -3.42 -0.28 -15.34
N SER A 173 -3.93 -1.44 -14.90
CA SER A 173 -3.23 -2.30 -13.94
C SER A 173 -1.79 -2.65 -14.33
N PRO A 174 -1.47 -3.01 -15.61
CA PRO A 174 -0.09 -3.33 -15.99
C PRO A 174 0.88 -2.14 -15.83
N ARG A 175 0.38 -0.90 -15.95
CA ARG A 175 1.20 0.31 -15.75
C ARG A 175 1.47 0.54 -14.27
N LEU A 176 0.46 0.36 -13.43
CA LEU A 176 0.62 0.43 -11.98
C LEU A 176 1.53 -0.68 -11.45
N ASP A 177 1.40 -1.90 -11.95
CA ASP A 177 2.31 -2.99 -11.60
C ASP A 177 3.77 -2.63 -11.89
N ALA A 178 4.05 -2.05 -13.07
CA ALA A 178 5.41 -1.61 -13.40
C ALA A 178 5.92 -0.49 -12.47
N VAL A 179 5.07 0.47 -12.08
CA VAL A 179 5.42 1.51 -11.10
C VAL A 179 5.78 0.89 -9.76
N TRP A 180 4.90 0.06 -9.21
CA TRP A 180 5.07 -0.50 -7.86
C TRP A 180 6.15 -1.59 -7.78
N GLU A 181 6.42 -2.30 -8.86
CA GLU A 181 7.61 -3.17 -8.96
C GLU A 181 8.89 -2.35 -8.89
N ALA A 182 9.01 -1.28 -9.68
CA ALA A 182 10.19 -0.43 -9.67
C ALA A 182 10.40 0.26 -8.32
N VAL A 183 9.33 0.84 -7.75
CA VAL A 183 9.36 1.54 -6.47
C VAL A 183 9.72 0.60 -5.32
N SER A 184 9.00 -0.51 -5.17
CA SER A 184 9.24 -1.40 -4.03
C SER A 184 10.60 -2.06 -4.12
N TRP A 185 11.12 -2.36 -5.32
CA TRP A 185 12.48 -2.83 -5.49
C TRP A 185 13.50 -1.76 -5.11
N HIS A 186 13.31 -0.51 -5.56
CA HIS A 186 14.25 0.57 -5.26
C HIS A 186 14.35 0.83 -3.75
N VAL A 187 13.22 0.98 -3.07
CA VAL A 187 13.23 1.24 -1.62
C VAL A 187 13.80 0.07 -0.83
N PHE A 188 13.44 -1.16 -1.19
CA PHE A 188 13.90 -2.36 -0.49
C PHE A 188 15.42 -2.54 -0.57
N ASN A 189 16.04 -2.23 -1.71
CA ASN A 189 17.50 -2.39 -1.90
C ASN A 189 18.33 -1.16 -1.50
N VAL A 190 17.71 0.01 -1.32
CA VAL A 190 18.43 1.26 -0.94
C VAL A 190 18.41 1.47 0.57
N MET A 191 17.55 0.75 1.31
CA MET A 191 17.42 0.84 2.77
C MET A 191 18.03 -0.35 3.54
N GLU A 192 18.64 -1.32 2.84
CA GLU A 192 19.59 -2.29 3.41
C GLU A 192 21.03 -1.75 3.34
#